data_AF-A0A358DB98-F1
#
_entry.id   AF-A0A358DB98-F1
#
_cell.length_a   1.000
_cell.length_b   1.000
_cell.length_c   1.000
_cell.angle_alpha   90.00
_cell.angle_beta   90.00
_cell.angle_gamma   90.00
#
_symmetry.space_group_name_H-M   'P 1'
#
loop_
_entity.id
_entity.type
_entity.pdbx_description
1 polymer ?
#
loop_
_entity_poly.entity_id
_entity_poly.type
_entity_poly.pdbx_seq_one_letter_code
_entity_poly.pdbx_strand_id
1 'polypeptide(L)' 'LTMGGEPTFVSVDDATAPEWNTDADGDHKRELADTLAEKLRERYAGGGIVHRGQGKWYPG' A
#
# COMPACT_ATOMS: atom_id res chain seq x y z
N LEU A 1 -16.03 -18.40 -0.68
CA LEU A 1 -14.99 -17.43 -1.10
C LEU A 1 -14.82 -16.42 0.01
N THR A 2 -14.06 -16.78 1.04
CA THR A 2 -13.75 -15.83 2.12
C THR A 2 -12.70 -14.88 1.58
N MET A 3 -13.15 -13.71 1.12
CA MET A 3 -12.29 -12.54 0.99
C MET A 3 -11.67 -12.32 2.38
N GLY A 4 -10.34 -12.36 2.44
CA GLY A 4 -9.57 -12.36 3.68
C GLY A 4 -9.69 -11.04 4.44
N GLY A 5 -10.74 -10.94 5.28
CA GLY A 5 -10.71 -10.53 6.69
C GLY A 5 -10.18 -9.17 7.15
N GLU A 6 -9.21 -8.56 6.48
CA GLU A 6 -8.65 -7.26 6.89
C GLU A 6 -8.76 -6.24 5.74
N PRO A 7 -9.15 -4.99 6.03
CA PRO A 7 -9.36 -3.98 5.00
C PRO A 7 -8.05 -3.75 4.25
N THR A 8 -7.98 -4.29 3.05
CA THR A 8 -6.90 -4.02 2.11
C THR A 8 -7.18 -2.65 1.50
N PHE A 9 -6.13 -1.85 1.34
CA PHE A 9 -6.22 -0.62 0.56
C PHE A 9 -6.61 -1.00 -0.87
N VAL A 10 -7.82 -0.64 -1.31
CA VAL A 10 -8.36 -0.91 -2.67
C VAL A 10 -8.49 0.40 -3.42
N SER A 11 -8.05 0.43 -4.68
CA SER A 11 -8.24 1.58 -5.56
C SER A 11 -9.72 1.81 -5.87
N VAL A 12 -10.15 3.07 -5.87
CA VAL A 12 -11.51 3.46 -6.28
C VAL A 12 -11.64 3.46 -7.81
N ASP A 13 -10.55 3.75 -8.52
CA ASP A 13 -10.55 3.93 -9.97
C ASP A 13 -10.37 2.61 -10.73
N ASP A 14 -9.67 1.64 -10.12
CA ASP A 14 -9.53 0.27 -10.66
C ASP A 14 -9.37 -0.73 -9.52
N ALA A 15 -10.49 -1.22 -9.01
CA ALA A 15 -10.50 -2.23 -7.95
C ALA A 15 -10.19 -3.66 -8.44
N THR A 16 -10.02 -3.87 -9.75
CA THR A 16 -9.93 -5.22 -10.34
C THR A 16 -8.52 -5.65 -10.71
N ALA A 17 -7.59 -4.69 -10.84
CA ALA A 17 -6.20 -5.04 -11.14
C ALA A 17 -5.58 -5.98 -10.07
N PRO A 18 -4.62 -6.84 -10.45
CA PRO A 18 -4.04 -7.84 -9.57
C PRO A 18 -3.47 -7.28 -8.27
N GLU A 19 -2.83 -6.12 -8.29
CA GLU A 19 -2.23 -5.44 -7.12
C GLU A 19 -3.25 -5.04 -6.02
N TRP A 20 -4.54 -5.05 -6.35
CA TRP A 20 -5.66 -4.76 -5.44
C TRP A 20 -6.38 -6.01 -4.95
N ASN A 21 -6.07 -7.19 -5.51
CA ASN A 21 -6.78 -8.44 -5.24
C ASN A 21 -5.87 -9.58 -4.80
N THR A 22 -4.83 -9.88 -5.58
CA THR A 22 -4.00 -11.08 -5.43
C THR A 22 -2.53 -10.75 -5.25
N ASP A 23 -2.01 -9.82 -6.05
CA ASP A 23 -0.62 -9.39 -5.95
C ASP A 23 -0.47 -8.44 -4.76
N ALA A 24 0.56 -8.71 -3.95
CA ALA A 24 0.82 -7.90 -2.76
C ALA A 24 1.23 -6.46 -3.12
N ASP A 25 1.80 -6.26 -4.31
CA ASP A 25 2.46 -5.05 -4.76
C ASP A 25 2.20 -4.80 -6.24
N GLY A 26 2.46 -3.58 -6.70
CA GLY A 26 2.26 -3.14 -8.08
C GLY A 26 2.64 -1.68 -8.28
N ASP A 27 2.82 -1.26 -9.53
CA ASP A 27 3.35 0.07 -9.85
C ASP A 27 2.43 1.19 -9.35
N HIS A 28 1.12 1.08 -9.59
CA HIS A 28 0.17 2.11 -9.17
C HIS A 28 0.00 2.13 -7.64
N LYS A 29 0.01 0.96 -7.00
CA LYS A 29 -0.02 0.85 -5.54
C LYS A 29 1.21 1.49 -4.90
N ARG A 30 2.40 1.37 -5.51
CA ARG A 30 3.63 2.05 -5.06
C ARG A 30 3.51 3.56 -5.14
N GLU A 31 3.01 4.11 -6.24
CA GLU A 31 2.81 5.56 -6.41
C GLU A 31 1.85 6.13 -5.36
N LEU A 32 0.76 5.43 -5.08
CA LEU A 32 -0.20 5.83 -4.05
C LEU A 32 0.40 5.74 -2.63
N ALA A 33 1.15 4.67 -2.35
CA ALA A 33 1.86 4.52 -1.08
C ALA A 33 2.94 5.59 -0.88
N ASP A 34 3.59 6.03 -1.95
CA ASP A 34 4.55 7.13 -1.92
C ASP A 34 3.87 8.45 -1.59
N THR A 35 2.79 8.75 -2.30
CA THR A 35 1.97 9.95 -2.07
C THR A 35 1.42 10.01 -0.63
N LEU A 36 0.93 8.88 -0.11
CA LEU A 36 0.41 8.81 1.25
C LEU A 36 1.52 9.05 2.28
N ALA A 37 2.67 8.41 2.12
CA ALA A 37 3.77 8.57 3.07
C ALA A 37 4.31 9.99 3.11
N GLU A 38 4.36 10.68 1.97
CA GLU A 38 4.77 12.09 1.93
C GLU A 38 3.78 12.99 2.69
N LYS A 39 2.48 12.80 2.48
CA LYS A 39 1.43 13.52 3.24
C LYS A 39 1.53 13.26 4.75
N LEU A 40 1.82 12.02 5.15
CA LEU A 40 2.02 11.67 6.56
C LEU A 40 3.30 12.32 7.11
N ARG A 41 4.39 12.36 6.34
CA ARG A 41 5.65 13.01 6.72
C ARG A 41 5.44 14.49 6.97
N GLU A 42 4.78 15.20 6.05
CA GLU A 42 4.49 16.62 6.17
C GLU A 42 3.65 16.93 7.41
N ARG A 43 2.67 16.07 7.73
CA ARG A 43 1.74 16.30 8.84
C ARG A 43 2.29 15.92 10.21
N TYR A 44 3.10 14.86 10.29
CA TYR A 44 3.45 14.23 11.56
C TYR A 44 4.95 14.11 11.83
N ALA A 45 5.82 14.28 10.83
CA ALA A 45 7.25 14.01 10.94
C ALA A 45 8.12 15.16 10.39
N GLY A 46 7.88 16.39 10.87
CA GLY A 46 8.74 17.53 10.57
C GLY A 46 10.19 17.29 11.01
N GLY A 47 11.11 17.23 10.04
CA GLY A 47 12.52 16.88 10.27
C GLY A 47 12.81 15.38 10.42
N GLY A 48 11.78 14.53 10.30
CA GLY A 48 11.91 13.07 10.30
C GLY A 48 12.22 12.50 8.91
N ILE A 49 12.30 11.17 8.84
CA ILE A 49 12.59 10.43 7.61
C ILE A 49 11.45 9.46 7.29
N VAL A 50 11.27 9.16 6.01
CA VAL A 50 10.37 8.09 5.55
C VAL A 50 11.20 6.82 5.37
N HIS A 51 10.85 5.77 6.11
CA HIS A 51 11.46 4.46 5.97
C HIS A 51 10.62 3.59 5.05
N ARG A 52 11.25 3.01 4.02
CA ARG A 52 10.64 2.04 3.11
C ARG A 52 11.18 0.65 3.43
N GLY A 53 10.34 -0.17 4.06
CA GLY A 53 10.64 -1.56 4.37
C GLY A 53 9.91 -2.50 3.42
N GLN A 54 10.40 -3.74 3.32
CA GLN A 54 9.63 -4.80 2.67
C GLN A 54 8.49 -5.24 3.59
N GLY A 55 7.34 -5.57 2.97
CA GLY A 55 6.20 -6.11 3.68
C GLY A 55 6.43 -7.53 4.20
N LYS A 56 5.40 -8.10 4.80
CA LYS A 56 5.43 -9.48 5.27
C LYS A 56 5.62 -10.44 4.10
N TRP A 57 6.69 -11.22 4.16
CA TRP A 57 6.90 -12.35 3.25
C TRP A 57 5.95 -13.48 3.64
N TYR A 58 5.11 -13.90 2.70
CA TYR A 58 4.31 -15.11 2.87
C TYR A 58 5.08 -16.28 2.24
N PRO A 59 5.34 -17.37 2.97
CA PRO A 59 5.97 -18.54 2.38
C PRO A 59 5.00 -19.17 1.37
N GLY A 60 5.38 -19.15 0.11
CA GLY A 60 4.66 -19.68 -1.04
C GLY A 60 5.58 -19.74 -2.24
#